data_AF-A0A954WLD2-F1
#
_entry.id   AF-A0A954WLD2-F1
#
_cell.length_a   1.000
_cell.length_b   1.000
_cell.length_c   1.000
_cell.angle_alpha   90.00
_cell.angle_beta   90.00
_cell.angle_gamma   90.00
#
_symmetry.space_group_name_H-M   'P 1'
#
loop_
_entity.id
_entity.type
_entity.pdbx_description
1 polymer ?
#
loop_
_entity_poly.entity_id
_entity_poly.type
_entity_poly.pdbx_seq_one_letter_code
_entity_poly.pdbx_strand_id
1 'polypeptide(L)'
;MPLRNLTILLLTALVCIVCRVEAARNRYAAEISWVLDTIGEKYIEEVNERKLFEAGVHGIMEELDPYSSYMPPAENEQFNSEIEQKFGGIGVEIGVKDERLTVLSPIPGTPAHEAGLLAGDTIMAIDGTDTEGFGMNDCVKLIKGEPGTSVVLSIRHKDAEEIIDVTVQRAIIQVESVRGDRRKPNGDWLFTLESHPNIGYLRLSTFAKNSADEVRATLESLNGNVDGVIIDLRQNPGGLLYIAVEICDMFLPKGKVIVSIRGRGGVLSASPFESTEEPVCDPNLPVVLLVDKFSASASEIFAACMQDHDRATIVGQRSYGKGTVQDVIKMERGKSAMRLTTAGYWRPSEKNIHRNEDDDESAEWGVKPKPEDTIEIDDESYIQLWRQRYRRDSRGHSDDEEAAESIVDPFLQRAVDVILGTESKREDASDSSHVAA
;
A
#
# COMPACT_ATOMS: atom_id res chain seq x y z
N MET A 1 -44.41 40.93 23.05
CA MET A 1 -44.11 39.65 23.73
C MET A 1 -44.27 39.84 25.23
N PRO A 2 -44.82 38.88 25.98
CA PRO A 2 -44.87 38.96 27.44
C PRO A 2 -43.44 38.95 28.01
N LEU A 3 -43.17 39.74 29.06
CA LEU A 3 -41.84 39.87 29.67
C LEU A 3 -41.18 38.51 29.97
N ARG A 4 -41.99 37.54 30.43
CA ARG A 4 -41.54 36.18 30.72
C ARG A 4 -40.87 35.49 29.52
N ASN A 5 -41.38 35.68 28.31
CA ASN A 5 -40.80 35.06 27.11
C ASN A 5 -39.49 35.74 26.72
N LEU A 6 -39.38 37.06 26.95
CA LEU A 6 -38.13 37.80 26.73
C LEU A 6 -37.05 37.37 27.74
N THR A 7 -37.41 37.21 29.01
CA THR A 7 -36.48 36.72 30.04
C THR A 7 -35.98 35.30 29.75
N ILE A 8 -36.86 34.41 29.30
CA ILE A 8 -36.47 33.04 28.90
C ILE A 8 -35.52 33.10 27.70
N LEU A 9 -35.81 33.90 26.68
CA LEU A 9 -34.93 34.04 25.51
C LEU A 9 -33.56 34.60 25.88
N LEU A 10 -33.50 35.61 26.76
CA LEU A 10 -32.24 36.19 27.22
C LEU A 10 -31.42 35.21 28.07
N LEU A 11 -32.06 34.44 28.95
CA LEU A 11 -31.39 33.38 29.72
C LEU A 11 -30.88 32.27 28.81
N THR A 12 -31.67 31.81 27.84
CA THR A 12 -31.22 30.82 26.86
C THR A 12 -30.06 31.35 26.03
N ALA A 13 -30.12 32.60 25.57
CA ALA A 13 -29.01 33.22 24.84
C ALA A 13 -27.75 33.34 25.70
N LEU A 14 -27.88 33.73 26.97
CA LEU A 14 -26.77 33.77 27.92
C LEU A 14 -26.16 32.38 28.14
N VAL A 15 -26.98 31.36 28.35
CA VAL A 15 -26.52 29.96 28.48
C VAL A 15 -25.84 29.49 27.20
N CYS A 16 -26.39 29.79 26.02
CA CYS A 16 -25.73 29.49 24.74
C CYS A 16 -24.38 30.23 24.60
N ILE A 17 -24.28 31.47 25.05
CA ILE A 17 -23.03 32.25 25.04
C ILE A 17 -22.01 31.66 26.02
N VAL A 18 -22.43 31.32 27.25
CA VAL A 18 -21.56 30.69 28.24
C VAL A 18 -21.09 29.32 27.76
N CYS A 19 -21.99 28.48 27.26
CA CYS A 19 -21.63 27.20 26.65
C CYS A 19 -20.71 27.38 25.43
N ARG A 20 -20.86 28.45 24.64
CA ARG A 20 -19.97 28.77 23.52
C ARG A 20 -18.58 29.21 23.99
N VAL A 21 -18.51 30.03 25.04
CA VAL A 21 -17.25 30.53 25.61
C VAL A 21 -16.49 29.40 26.32
N GLU A 22 -17.19 28.54 27.06
CA GLU A 22 -16.62 27.38 27.73
C GLU A 22 -16.28 26.24 26.75
N ALA A 23 -16.87 26.24 25.55
CA ALA A 23 -16.53 25.31 24.47
C ALA A 23 -15.22 25.64 23.74
N ALA A 24 -14.55 26.76 24.01
CA ALA A 24 -13.20 26.99 23.53
C ALA A 24 -12.20 26.13 24.33
N ARG A 25 -12.09 24.85 23.94
CA ARG A 25 -11.28 23.81 24.62
C ARG A 25 -9.76 24.00 24.52
N ASN A 26 -9.27 24.84 23.61
CA ASN A 26 -7.84 25.11 23.42
C ASN A 26 -7.57 26.61 23.60
N ARG A 27 -6.66 26.95 24.53
CA ARG A 27 -6.30 28.33 24.86
C ARG A 27 -5.71 29.13 23.70
N TYR A 28 -5.19 28.46 22.67
CA TYR A 28 -4.54 29.07 21.50
C TYR A 28 -5.45 29.21 20.29
N ALA A 29 -6.71 28.75 20.37
CA ALA A 29 -7.62 28.78 19.22
C ALA A 29 -7.96 30.22 18.79
N ALA A 30 -8.05 31.14 19.76
CA ALA A 30 -8.32 32.55 19.48
C ALA A 30 -7.14 33.23 18.77
N GLU A 31 -5.92 32.88 19.17
CA GLU A 31 -4.67 33.38 18.61
C GLU A 31 -4.49 32.89 17.17
N ILE A 32 -4.77 31.61 16.89
CA ILE A 32 -4.72 31.08 15.51
C ILE A 32 -5.73 31.81 14.61
N SER A 33 -6.98 32.00 15.08
CA SER A 33 -7.97 32.78 14.34
C SER A 33 -7.49 34.20 14.07
N TRP A 34 -6.97 34.88 15.11
CA TRP A 34 -6.47 36.25 15.00
C TRP A 34 -5.30 36.38 14.01
N VAL A 35 -4.40 35.39 13.95
CA VAL A 35 -3.32 35.35 12.97
C VAL A 35 -3.86 35.25 11.55
N LEU A 36 -4.79 34.32 11.29
CA LEU A 36 -5.40 34.16 9.96
C LEU A 36 -6.14 35.44 9.51
N ASP A 37 -6.93 36.02 10.41
CA ASP A 37 -7.67 37.27 10.15
C ASP A 37 -6.71 38.43 9.87
N THR A 38 -5.66 38.57 10.70
CA THR A 38 -4.66 39.63 10.53
C THR A 38 -3.90 39.50 9.22
N ILE A 39 -3.57 38.29 8.77
CA ILE A 39 -2.95 38.05 7.46
C ILE A 39 -3.92 38.46 6.35
N GLY A 40 -5.18 38.02 6.41
CA GLY A 40 -6.19 38.38 5.42
C GLY A 40 -6.43 39.89 5.30
N GLU A 41 -6.36 40.62 6.41
CA GLU A 41 -6.57 42.08 6.44
C GLU A 41 -5.33 42.91 6.07
N LYS A 42 -4.13 42.44 6.42
CA LYS A 42 -2.91 43.27 6.40
C LYS A 42 -1.82 42.80 5.45
N TYR A 43 -1.91 41.58 4.91
CA TYR A 43 -0.94 41.13 3.92
C TYR A 43 -1.06 41.98 2.65
N ILE A 44 0.06 42.21 1.98
CA ILE A 44 0.14 43.15 0.85
C ILE A 44 -0.61 42.64 -0.40
N GLU A 45 -0.86 41.33 -0.48
CA GLU A 45 -1.55 40.65 -1.58
C GLU A 45 -2.79 39.90 -1.07
N GLU A 46 -3.70 39.56 -1.99
CA GLU A 46 -4.86 38.71 -1.66
C GLU A 46 -4.39 37.29 -1.33
N VAL A 47 -4.87 36.75 -0.20
CA VAL A 47 -4.52 35.42 0.27
C VAL A 47 -5.63 34.42 0.03
N ASN A 48 -5.25 33.18 -0.28
CA ASN A 48 -6.18 32.08 -0.31
C ASN A 48 -6.31 31.48 1.10
N GLU A 49 -7.41 31.78 1.79
CA GLU A 49 -7.68 31.31 3.16
C GLU A 49 -7.59 29.79 3.30
N ARG A 50 -8.06 29.05 2.28
CA ARG A 50 -8.01 27.59 2.27
C ARG A 50 -6.57 27.10 2.30
N LYS A 51 -5.68 27.67 1.48
CA LYS A 51 -4.25 27.31 1.47
C LYS A 51 -3.58 27.64 2.80
N LEU A 52 -3.91 28.77 3.43
CA LEU A 52 -3.38 29.13 4.75
C LEU A 52 -3.82 28.15 5.84
N PHE A 53 -5.10 27.78 5.85
CA PHE A 53 -5.63 26.76 6.75
C PHE A 53 -4.91 25.42 6.56
N GLU A 54 -4.80 24.94 5.32
CA GLU A 54 -4.14 23.66 5.01
C GLU A 54 -2.67 23.67 5.46
N ALA A 55 -1.93 24.73 5.17
CA ALA A 55 -0.54 24.89 5.61
C ALA A 55 -0.42 24.94 7.14
N GLY A 56 -1.33 25.65 7.82
CA GLY A 56 -1.35 25.75 9.28
C GLY A 56 -1.64 24.40 9.95
N VAL A 57 -2.62 23.64 9.45
CA VAL A 57 -2.92 22.31 9.98
C VAL A 57 -1.77 21.35 9.67
N HIS A 58 -1.19 21.39 8.47
CA HIS A 58 -0.03 20.57 8.11
C HIS A 58 1.12 20.78 9.10
N GLY A 59 1.52 22.03 9.35
CA GLY A 59 2.59 22.33 10.31
C GLY A 59 2.30 21.89 11.75
N ILE A 60 1.04 21.90 12.18
CA ILE A 60 0.65 21.36 13.50
C ILE A 60 0.84 19.83 13.54
N MET A 61 0.52 19.14 12.45
CA MET A 61 0.59 17.68 12.39
C MET A 61 2.02 17.16 12.30
N GLU A 62 2.93 17.89 11.64
CA GLU A 62 4.36 17.55 11.53
C GLU A 62 5.07 17.47 12.89
N GLU A 63 4.59 18.22 13.89
CA GLU A 63 5.15 18.20 15.25
C GLU A 63 4.74 16.96 16.07
N LEU A 64 3.86 16.09 15.54
CA LEU A 64 3.37 14.92 16.26
C LEU A 64 4.25 13.69 16.01
N ASP A 65 4.30 13.23 14.77
CA ASP A 65 5.03 12.05 14.32
C ASP A 65 5.07 12.03 12.77
N PRO A 66 5.98 11.26 12.13
CA PRO A 66 6.13 11.28 10.67
C PRO A 66 4.96 10.64 9.89
N TYR A 67 3.94 10.13 10.57
CA TYR A 67 2.82 9.43 9.95
C TYR A 67 1.46 10.12 10.10
N SER A 68 1.31 10.95 11.13
CA SER A 68 0.16 11.80 11.37
C SER A 68 0.11 12.93 10.34
N SER A 69 -1.01 13.06 9.63
CA SER A 69 -1.14 14.04 8.54
C SER A 69 -2.57 14.55 8.38
N TYR A 70 -2.68 15.75 7.80
CA TYR A 70 -3.94 16.26 7.30
C TYR A 70 -4.10 15.93 5.82
N MET A 71 -5.20 15.28 5.46
CA MET A 71 -5.55 14.92 4.09
C MET A 71 -6.60 15.93 3.56
N PRO A 72 -6.20 16.93 2.76
CA PRO A 72 -7.14 17.81 2.07
C PRO A 72 -8.03 17.01 1.09
N PRO A 73 -9.11 17.60 0.55
CA PRO A 73 -10.11 16.86 -0.22
C PRO A 73 -9.58 15.97 -1.34
N ALA A 74 -8.64 16.48 -2.14
CA ALA A 74 -8.04 15.70 -3.23
C ALA A 74 -7.22 14.50 -2.72
N GLU A 75 -6.45 14.67 -1.65
CA GLU A 75 -5.66 13.60 -1.05
C GLU A 75 -6.55 12.56 -0.36
N ASN A 76 -7.58 13.01 0.36
CA ASN A 76 -8.54 12.12 1.01
C ASN A 76 -9.34 11.31 -0.03
N GLU A 77 -9.72 11.89 -1.16
CA GLU A 77 -10.35 11.16 -2.27
C GLU A 77 -9.42 10.10 -2.88
N GLN A 78 -8.15 10.44 -3.10
CA GLN A 78 -7.14 9.50 -3.58
C GLN A 78 -6.91 8.36 -2.58
N PHE A 79 -6.76 8.68 -1.29
CA PHE A 79 -6.63 7.70 -0.21
C PHE A 79 -7.83 6.74 -0.17
N ASN A 80 -9.07 7.26 -0.24
CA ASN A 80 -10.26 6.42 -0.25
C ASN A 80 -10.34 5.53 -1.51
N SER A 81 -9.90 6.04 -2.66
CA SER A 81 -9.86 5.27 -3.91
C SER A 81 -8.88 4.09 -3.83
N GLU A 82 -7.72 4.29 -3.20
CA GLU A 82 -6.74 3.24 -2.93
C GLU A 82 -7.30 2.15 -2.00
N ILE A 83 -7.94 2.56 -0.90
CA ILE A 83 -8.56 1.64 0.07
C ILE A 83 -9.69 0.81 -0.58
N GLU A 84 -10.51 1.42 -1.41
CA GLU A 84 -11.60 0.74 -2.14
C GLU A 84 -11.09 -0.06 -3.35
N GLN A 85 -9.79 -0.01 -3.66
CA GLN A 85 -9.17 -0.57 -4.88
C GLN A 85 -9.85 -0.12 -6.17
N LYS A 86 -10.43 1.07 -6.18
CA LYS A 86 -11.29 1.55 -7.28
C LYS A 86 -10.96 2.99 -7.60
N PHE A 87 -10.73 3.26 -8.88
CA PHE A 87 -10.62 4.62 -9.36
C PHE A 87 -11.32 4.80 -10.71
N GLY A 88 -11.83 6.01 -10.97
CA GLY A 88 -12.35 6.38 -12.28
C GLY A 88 -11.21 6.67 -13.25
N GLY A 89 -11.13 5.94 -14.35
CA GLY A 89 -10.08 6.11 -15.36
C GLY A 89 -10.19 5.09 -16.48
N ILE A 90 -9.10 4.89 -17.21
CA ILE A 90 -9.08 3.97 -18.37
C ILE A 90 -8.33 2.67 -18.11
N GLY A 91 -7.60 2.57 -16.98
CA GLY A 91 -6.90 1.35 -16.57
C GLY A 91 -5.60 1.11 -17.36
N VAL A 92 -4.73 2.12 -17.38
CA VAL A 92 -3.42 2.07 -18.02
C VAL A 92 -2.34 2.54 -17.05
N GLU A 93 -1.19 1.88 -17.06
CA GLU A 93 0.02 2.34 -16.40
C GLU A 93 0.84 3.18 -17.39
N ILE A 94 1.21 4.39 -16.99
CA ILE A 94 1.96 5.35 -17.81
C ILE A 94 3.26 5.75 -17.11
N GLY A 95 4.27 6.02 -17.90
CA GLY A 95 5.61 6.40 -17.48
C GLY A 95 6.15 7.51 -18.36
N VAL A 96 7.29 8.10 -17.97
CA VAL A 96 8.04 8.99 -18.84
C VAL A 96 9.25 8.23 -19.35
N LYS A 97 9.38 8.12 -20.67
CA LYS A 97 10.54 7.54 -21.35
C LYS A 97 10.99 8.53 -22.42
N ASP A 98 12.29 8.83 -22.45
CA ASP A 98 12.88 9.79 -23.39
C ASP A 98 12.12 11.14 -23.42
N GLU A 99 11.78 11.65 -22.21
CA GLU A 99 11.02 12.88 -21.98
C GLU A 99 9.58 12.88 -22.54
N ARG A 100 9.06 11.73 -22.96
CA ARG A 100 7.69 11.60 -23.46
C ARG A 100 6.84 10.67 -22.62
N LEU A 101 5.56 11.01 -22.54
CA LEU A 101 4.58 10.18 -21.88
C LEU A 101 4.40 8.88 -22.68
N THR A 102 4.59 7.75 -22.02
CA THR A 102 4.60 6.44 -22.66
C THR A 102 3.73 5.47 -21.87
N VAL A 103 2.95 4.64 -22.56
CA VAL A 103 2.21 3.53 -21.96
C VAL A 103 3.21 2.46 -21.52
N LEU A 104 3.27 2.19 -20.22
CA LEU A 104 4.07 1.08 -19.68
C LEU A 104 3.33 -0.24 -19.89
N SER A 105 2.08 -0.30 -19.46
CA SER A 105 1.20 -1.46 -19.69
C SER A 105 -0.27 -1.06 -19.60
N PRO A 106 -1.11 -1.44 -20.56
CA PRO A 106 -2.55 -1.52 -20.34
C PRO A 106 -2.83 -2.57 -19.26
N ILE A 107 -3.79 -2.32 -18.38
CA ILE A 107 -4.23 -3.33 -17.41
C ILE A 107 -5.18 -4.29 -18.16
N PRO A 108 -4.94 -5.61 -18.15
CA PRO A 108 -5.79 -6.54 -18.88
C PRO A 108 -7.27 -6.46 -18.47
N GLY A 109 -8.18 -6.47 -19.45
CA GLY A 109 -9.62 -6.40 -19.20
C GLY A 109 -10.16 -5.01 -18.81
N THR A 110 -9.33 -3.96 -18.90
CA THR A 110 -9.78 -2.57 -18.73
C THR A 110 -10.07 -1.90 -20.08
N PRO A 111 -10.76 -0.75 -20.10
CA PRO A 111 -11.05 -0.03 -21.33
C PRO A 111 -9.81 0.31 -22.16
N ALA A 112 -8.68 0.64 -21.55
CA ALA A 112 -7.41 0.88 -22.22
C ALA A 112 -6.93 -0.35 -23.02
N HIS A 113 -7.00 -1.53 -22.41
CA HIS A 113 -6.64 -2.78 -23.06
C HIS A 113 -7.63 -3.15 -24.17
N GLU A 114 -8.93 -2.98 -23.94
CA GLU A 114 -9.97 -3.25 -24.95
C GLU A 114 -9.92 -2.28 -26.14
N ALA A 115 -9.49 -1.03 -25.90
CA ALA A 115 -9.30 -0.02 -26.94
C ALA A 115 -8.03 -0.24 -27.78
N GLY A 116 -7.20 -1.24 -27.44
CA GLY A 116 -6.03 -1.62 -28.21
C GLY A 116 -4.78 -0.78 -27.95
N LEU A 117 -4.70 -0.08 -26.80
CA LEU A 117 -3.43 0.50 -26.35
C LEU A 117 -2.41 -0.62 -26.12
N LEU A 118 -1.16 -0.35 -26.44
CA LEU A 118 -0.05 -1.30 -26.31
C LEU A 118 1.06 -0.72 -25.43
N ALA A 119 1.82 -1.61 -24.81
CA ALA A 119 3.04 -1.23 -24.11
C ALA A 119 4.03 -0.58 -25.11
N GLY A 120 4.61 0.56 -24.71
CA GLY A 120 5.52 1.34 -25.55
C GLY A 120 4.85 2.44 -26.38
N ASP A 121 3.52 2.54 -26.39
CA ASP A 121 2.82 3.62 -27.09
C ASP A 121 3.19 4.98 -26.49
N THR A 122 3.66 5.91 -27.33
CA THR A 122 3.89 7.29 -26.91
C THR A 122 2.58 8.04 -26.98
N ILE A 123 2.13 8.60 -25.86
CA ILE A 123 0.96 9.47 -25.80
C ILE A 123 1.43 10.87 -26.20
N MET A 124 0.93 11.37 -27.33
CA MET A 124 1.27 12.68 -27.88
C MET A 124 0.30 13.74 -27.39
N ALA A 125 -1.01 13.45 -27.36
CA ALA A 125 -2.04 14.36 -26.87
C ALA A 125 -3.15 13.64 -26.11
N ILE A 126 -3.81 14.37 -25.19
CA ILE A 126 -4.99 13.93 -24.43
C ILE A 126 -6.11 14.95 -24.66
N ASP A 127 -7.22 14.51 -25.23
CA ASP A 127 -8.35 15.37 -25.64
C ASP A 127 -7.89 16.59 -26.48
N GLY A 128 -6.92 16.37 -27.37
CA GLY A 128 -6.31 17.41 -28.22
C GLY A 128 -5.32 18.34 -27.52
N THR A 129 -5.07 18.14 -26.21
CA THR A 129 -4.04 18.86 -25.47
C THR A 129 -2.70 18.13 -25.61
N ASP A 130 -1.70 18.80 -26.17
CA ASP A 130 -0.34 18.27 -26.28
C ASP A 130 0.23 17.94 -24.89
N THR A 131 0.90 16.80 -24.79
CA THR A 131 1.49 16.31 -23.55
C THR A 131 2.98 16.63 -23.42
N GLU A 132 3.59 17.27 -24.42
CA GLU A 132 4.98 17.72 -24.35
C GLU A 132 5.20 18.67 -23.16
N GLY A 133 6.17 18.35 -22.30
CA GLY A 133 6.50 19.12 -21.10
C GLY A 133 5.51 18.96 -19.93
N PHE A 134 4.47 18.12 -20.05
CA PHE A 134 3.56 17.86 -18.94
C PHE A 134 4.23 17.01 -17.86
N GLY A 135 3.99 17.36 -16.60
CA GLY A 135 4.29 16.47 -15.48
C GLY A 135 3.32 15.30 -15.44
N MET A 136 3.79 14.14 -14.96
CA MET A 136 2.98 12.91 -14.82
C MET A 136 1.61 13.17 -14.17
N ASN A 137 1.59 13.98 -13.10
CA ASN A 137 0.37 14.29 -12.36
C ASN A 137 -0.68 15.03 -13.20
N ASP A 138 -0.26 15.88 -14.14
CA ASP A 138 -1.19 16.63 -14.98
C ASP A 138 -1.78 15.73 -16.07
N CYS A 139 -1.00 14.82 -16.64
CA CYS A 139 -1.49 13.78 -17.54
C CYS A 139 -2.51 12.88 -16.85
N VAL A 140 -2.23 12.43 -15.61
CA VAL A 140 -3.14 11.61 -14.82
C VAL A 140 -4.48 12.34 -14.58
N LYS A 141 -4.47 13.64 -14.30
CA LYS A 141 -5.70 14.44 -14.14
C LYS A 141 -6.54 14.49 -15.42
N LEU A 142 -5.91 14.55 -16.59
CA LEU A 142 -6.62 14.56 -17.88
C LEU A 142 -7.18 13.16 -18.23
N ILE A 143 -6.44 12.10 -17.92
CA ILE A 143 -6.86 10.72 -18.20
C ILE A 143 -7.96 10.26 -17.23
N LYS A 144 -7.87 10.62 -15.95
CA LYS A 144 -8.91 10.35 -14.96
C LYS A 144 -10.17 11.17 -15.25
N GLY A 145 -11.30 10.70 -14.73
CA GLY A 145 -12.58 11.37 -14.89
C GLY A 145 -13.75 10.46 -14.57
N GLU A 146 -14.95 11.03 -14.68
CA GLU A 146 -16.20 10.33 -14.33
C GLU A 146 -16.40 9.07 -15.18
N PRO A 147 -16.69 7.90 -14.57
CA PRO A 147 -17.04 6.69 -15.30
C PRO A 147 -18.18 6.91 -16.30
N GLY A 148 -18.07 6.31 -17.48
CA GLY A 148 -19.01 6.46 -18.59
C GLY A 148 -18.66 7.58 -19.56
N THR A 149 -17.83 8.55 -19.17
CA THR A 149 -17.27 9.56 -20.09
C THR A 149 -16.17 8.94 -20.96
N SER A 150 -15.66 9.66 -21.96
CA SER A 150 -14.56 9.19 -22.82
C SER A 150 -13.40 10.18 -22.81
N VAL A 151 -12.21 9.67 -23.11
CA VAL A 151 -10.99 10.43 -23.36
C VAL A 151 -10.42 10.00 -24.70
N VAL A 152 -9.91 10.94 -25.48
CA VAL A 152 -9.20 10.66 -26.73
C VAL A 152 -7.70 10.76 -26.48
N LEU A 153 -6.98 9.67 -26.73
CA LEU A 153 -5.53 9.64 -26.69
C LEU A 153 -4.99 9.62 -28.12
N SER A 154 -4.25 10.66 -28.50
CA SER A 154 -3.47 10.64 -29.74
C SER A 154 -2.15 9.92 -29.43
N ILE A 155 -1.99 8.70 -29.91
CA ILE A 155 -0.84 7.85 -29.61
C ILE A 155 -0.01 7.57 -30.87
N ARG A 156 1.25 7.21 -30.65
CA ARG A 156 2.13 6.67 -31.67
C ARG A 156 2.71 5.36 -31.18
N HIS A 157 2.43 4.28 -31.90
CA HIS A 157 2.98 2.96 -31.59
C HIS A 157 4.50 2.95 -31.72
N LYS A 158 5.13 1.99 -31.03
CA LYS A 158 6.58 1.73 -31.14
C LYS A 158 6.92 1.51 -32.62
N ASP A 159 7.92 2.25 -33.10
CA ASP A 159 8.43 2.21 -34.49
C ASP A 159 7.45 2.63 -35.61
N ALA A 160 6.28 3.18 -35.27
CA ALA A 160 5.34 3.76 -36.23
C ALA A 160 5.57 5.28 -36.40
N GLU A 161 5.44 5.78 -37.63
CA GLU A 161 5.46 7.23 -37.89
C GLU A 161 4.07 7.88 -37.72
N GLU A 162 3.01 7.10 -37.90
CA GLU A 162 1.63 7.57 -37.84
C GLU A 162 1.15 7.78 -36.39
N ILE A 163 0.46 8.89 -36.17
CA ILE A 163 -0.27 9.17 -34.93
C ILE A 163 -1.72 8.77 -35.14
N ILE A 164 -2.27 7.95 -34.24
CA ILE A 164 -3.66 7.51 -34.28
C ILE A 164 -4.41 8.01 -33.04
N ASP A 165 -5.69 8.32 -33.21
CA ASP A 165 -6.57 8.69 -32.10
C ASP A 165 -7.30 7.45 -31.58
N VAL A 166 -7.11 7.17 -30.30
CA VAL A 166 -7.77 6.08 -29.59
C VAL A 166 -8.76 6.68 -28.61
N THR A 167 -10.06 6.50 -28.88
CA THR A 167 -11.12 6.89 -27.93
C THR A 167 -11.29 5.79 -26.89
N VAL A 168 -11.11 6.11 -25.63
CA VAL A 168 -11.24 5.17 -24.51
C VAL A 168 -12.35 5.62 -23.56
N GLN A 169 -13.28 4.73 -23.25
CA GLN A 169 -14.32 5.01 -22.26
C GLN A 169 -13.74 4.88 -20.85
N ARG A 170 -13.95 5.88 -19.99
CA ARG A 170 -13.60 5.78 -18.57
C ARG A 170 -14.53 4.81 -17.88
N ALA A 171 -13.98 3.95 -17.03
CA ALA A 171 -14.71 3.03 -16.19
C ALA A 171 -14.19 3.11 -14.74
N ILE A 172 -14.88 2.43 -13.83
CA ILE A 172 -14.32 2.14 -12.52
C ILE A 172 -13.31 1.01 -12.73
N ILE A 173 -12.04 1.33 -12.56
CA ILE A 173 -10.94 0.37 -12.67
C ILE A 173 -10.74 -0.26 -11.30
N GLN A 174 -10.79 -1.58 -11.24
CA GLN A 174 -10.49 -2.34 -10.05
C GLN A 174 -9.07 -2.91 -10.14
N VAL A 175 -8.23 -2.59 -9.15
CA VAL A 175 -6.85 -3.07 -9.10
C VAL A 175 -6.78 -4.31 -8.21
N GLU A 176 -6.32 -5.43 -8.78
CA GLU A 176 -6.06 -6.67 -8.05
C GLU A 176 -4.97 -6.44 -6.99
N SER A 177 -5.24 -6.84 -5.75
CA SER A 177 -4.26 -6.81 -4.67
C SER A 177 -3.42 -8.10 -4.59
N VAL A 178 -3.96 -9.20 -5.10
CA VAL A 178 -3.28 -10.50 -5.15
C VAL A 178 -2.84 -10.80 -6.59
N ARG A 179 -1.52 -10.97 -6.78
CA ARG A 179 -0.91 -11.32 -8.06
C ARG A 179 -0.27 -12.71 -7.98
N GLY A 180 -0.31 -13.46 -9.08
CA GLY A 180 0.38 -14.75 -9.18
C GLY A 180 1.84 -14.61 -9.60
N ASP A 181 2.43 -15.71 -10.04
CA ASP A 181 3.78 -15.76 -10.58
C ASP A 181 3.84 -15.14 -11.98
N ARG A 182 2.91 -15.54 -12.86
CA ARG A 182 2.79 -15.03 -14.25
C ARG A 182 1.35 -14.98 -14.71
N ARG A 183 1.10 -14.32 -15.86
CA ARG A 183 -0.21 -14.27 -16.50
C ARG A 183 -0.43 -15.50 -17.40
N LYS A 184 -1.64 -16.05 -17.38
CA LYS A 184 -2.14 -17.04 -18.36
C LYS A 184 -2.44 -16.35 -19.70
N PRO A 185 -2.63 -17.09 -20.81
CA PRO A 185 -3.03 -16.49 -22.10
C PRO A 185 -4.35 -15.71 -22.06
N ASN A 186 -5.28 -16.04 -21.15
CA ASN A 186 -6.59 -15.39 -21.07
C ASN A 186 -6.59 -14.04 -20.31
N GLY A 187 -5.82 -13.90 -19.25
CA GLY A 187 -5.80 -12.67 -18.44
C GLY A 187 -5.36 -12.94 -17.03
N ASP A 188 -5.68 -14.12 -16.56
CA ASP A 188 -5.66 -14.39 -15.14
C ASP A 188 -4.25 -14.68 -14.67
N TRP A 189 -4.03 -14.47 -13.38
CA TRP A 189 -2.83 -14.93 -12.73
C TRP A 189 -2.77 -16.46 -12.68
N LEU A 190 -1.54 -16.97 -12.81
CA LEU A 190 -1.19 -18.33 -12.44
C LEU A 190 -0.49 -18.28 -11.08
N PHE A 191 -1.12 -18.89 -10.08
CA PHE A 191 -0.69 -18.85 -8.69
C PHE A 191 0.24 -20.02 -8.31
N THR A 192 0.95 -20.59 -9.27
CA THR A 192 1.98 -21.60 -9.05
C THR A 192 3.29 -21.15 -9.69
N LEU A 193 4.40 -21.46 -9.04
CA LEU A 193 5.72 -21.10 -9.55
C LEU A 193 6.03 -21.80 -10.87
N GLU A 194 6.61 -21.07 -11.82
CA GLU A 194 7.12 -21.64 -13.07
C GLU A 194 8.21 -22.68 -12.83
N SER A 195 9.13 -22.40 -11.92
CA SER A 195 10.23 -23.30 -11.59
C SER A 195 9.78 -24.53 -10.79
N HIS A 196 8.68 -24.41 -10.02
CA HIS A 196 8.15 -25.46 -9.16
C HIS A 196 6.61 -25.45 -9.18
N PRO A 197 5.97 -26.08 -10.19
CA PRO A 197 4.51 -25.98 -10.40
C PRO A 197 3.64 -26.55 -9.26
N ASN A 198 4.25 -27.32 -8.35
CA ASN A 198 3.66 -27.86 -7.12
C ASN A 198 3.74 -26.88 -5.94
N ILE A 199 4.31 -25.70 -6.08
CA ILE A 199 4.38 -24.67 -5.02
C ILE A 199 3.44 -23.53 -5.39
N GLY A 200 2.52 -23.21 -4.50
CA GLY A 200 1.65 -22.05 -4.60
C GLY A 200 2.43 -20.77 -4.37
N TYR A 201 2.14 -19.73 -5.16
CA TYR A 201 2.76 -18.42 -5.03
C TYR A 201 1.74 -17.31 -5.25
N LEU A 202 1.59 -16.49 -4.23
CA LEU A 202 0.79 -15.26 -4.28
C LEU A 202 1.60 -14.07 -3.77
N ARG A 203 1.55 -12.98 -4.51
CA ARG A 203 2.09 -11.68 -4.10
C ARG A 203 0.94 -10.82 -3.64
N LEU A 204 0.96 -10.42 -2.38
CA LEU A 204 -0.01 -9.49 -1.83
C LEU A 204 0.61 -8.10 -1.87
N SER A 205 0.09 -7.21 -2.72
CA SER A 205 0.66 -5.88 -2.94
C SER A 205 0.19 -4.84 -1.92
N THR A 206 -0.99 -5.05 -1.33
CA THR A 206 -1.62 -4.15 -0.34
C THR A 206 -2.67 -4.92 0.47
N PHE A 207 -3.02 -4.42 1.65
CA PHE A 207 -4.16 -4.89 2.45
C PHE A 207 -5.35 -3.95 2.23
N ALA A 208 -6.04 -4.11 1.11
CA ALA A 208 -7.17 -3.29 0.74
C ALA A 208 -8.49 -4.07 0.87
N LYS A 209 -9.62 -3.40 0.61
CA LYS A 209 -10.94 -3.89 0.99
C LYS A 209 -11.29 -5.29 0.48
N ASN A 210 -10.85 -5.67 -0.72
CA ASN A 210 -11.16 -6.98 -1.31
C ASN A 210 -10.00 -7.98 -1.17
N SER A 211 -8.88 -7.60 -0.55
CA SER A 211 -7.69 -8.45 -0.49
C SER A 211 -7.93 -9.75 0.26
N ALA A 212 -8.73 -9.74 1.32
CA ALA A 212 -9.07 -10.96 2.04
C ALA A 212 -9.81 -11.96 1.13
N ASP A 213 -10.82 -11.50 0.38
CA ASP A 213 -11.56 -12.35 -0.56
C ASP A 213 -10.66 -12.89 -1.69
N GLU A 214 -9.77 -12.05 -2.24
CA GLU A 214 -8.80 -12.47 -3.26
C GLU A 214 -7.81 -13.53 -2.72
N VAL A 215 -7.31 -13.36 -1.49
CA VAL A 215 -6.43 -14.35 -0.83
C VAL A 215 -7.20 -15.64 -0.58
N ARG A 216 -8.42 -15.57 -0.05
CA ARG A 216 -9.26 -16.74 0.22
C ARG A 216 -9.50 -17.55 -1.04
N ALA A 217 -9.96 -16.91 -2.12
CA ALA A 217 -10.20 -17.57 -3.41
C ALA A 217 -8.92 -18.21 -3.97
N THR A 218 -7.78 -17.53 -3.80
CA THR A 218 -6.47 -18.07 -4.23
C THR A 218 -6.09 -19.32 -3.43
N LEU A 219 -6.19 -19.28 -2.10
CA LEU A 219 -5.91 -20.43 -1.22
C LEU A 219 -6.82 -21.62 -1.54
N GLU A 220 -8.12 -21.37 -1.72
CA GLU A 220 -9.09 -22.41 -2.11
C GLU A 220 -8.74 -23.05 -3.46
N SER A 221 -8.26 -22.26 -4.43
CA SER A 221 -7.83 -22.78 -5.75
C SER A 221 -6.57 -23.65 -5.67
N LEU A 222 -5.70 -23.40 -4.69
CA LEU A 222 -4.46 -24.14 -4.47
C LEU A 222 -4.65 -25.37 -3.56
N ASN A 223 -5.74 -25.43 -2.81
CA ASN A 223 -5.96 -26.45 -1.79
C ASN A 223 -5.92 -27.88 -2.38
N GLY A 224 -5.11 -28.76 -1.77
CA GLY A 224 -4.90 -30.14 -2.19
C GLY A 224 -4.07 -30.31 -3.48
N ASN A 225 -3.59 -29.22 -4.10
CA ASN A 225 -2.89 -29.24 -5.38
C ASN A 225 -1.41 -28.81 -5.28
N VAL A 226 -0.96 -28.39 -4.09
CA VAL A 226 0.40 -27.87 -3.86
C VAL A 226 1.01 -28.47 -2.60
N ASP A 227 2.34 -28.54 -2.59
CA ASP A 227 3.15 -29.06 -1.47
C ASP A 227 3.54 -27.96 -0.46
N GLY A 228 3.27 -26.69 -0.79
CA GLY A 228 3.49 -25.54 0.07
C GLY A 228 3.04 -24.25 -0.60
N VAL A 229 2.93 -23.18 0.17
CA VAL A 229 2.52 -21.85 -0.31
C VAL A 229 3.53 -20.78 0.12
N ILE A 230 3.95 -19.97 -0.84
CA ILE A 230 4.76 -18.78 -0.63
C ILE A 230 3.86 -17.55 -0.78
N ILE A 231 3.88 -16.68 0.23
CA ILE A 231 3.19 -15.39 0.20
C ILE A 231 4.24 -14.30 0.21
N ASP A 232 4.26 -13.51 -0.85
CA ASP A 232 5.21 -12.44 -1.02
C ASP A 232 4.64 -11.11 -0.53
N LEU A 233 5.23 -10.57 0.53
CA LEU A 233 4.88 -9.28 1.13
C LEU A 233 5.97 -8.22 0.87
N ARG A 234 6.95 -8.54 0.01
CA ARG A 234 7.99 -7.59 -0.37
C ARG A 234 7.37 -6.37 -1.01
N GLN A 235 7.84 -5.18 -0.62
CA GLN A 235 7.33 -3.89 -1.09
C GLN A 235 5.85 -3.63 -0.79
N ASN A 236 5.23 -4.41 0.11
CA ASN A 236 3.85 -4.17 0.55
C ASN A 236 3.85 -3.21 1.76
N PRO A 237 3.40 -1.95 1.60
CA PRO A 237 3.41 -0.94 2.65
C PRO A 237 2.32 -1.17 3.73
N GLY A 238 1.55 -2.24 3.60
CA GLY A 238 0.46 -2.62 4.47
C GLY A 238 -0.89 -2.19 3.91
N GLY A 239 -1.72 -1.61 4.77
CA GLY A 239 -3.10 -1.23 4.44
C GLY A 239 -3.99 -1.33 5.67
N LEU A 240 -5.21 -1.81 5.47
CA LEU A 240 -6.24 -1.91 6.50
C LEU A 240 -5.94 -3.02 7.49
N LEU A 241 -5.93 -2.66 8.78
CA LEU A 241 -5.73 -3.61 9.88
C LEU A 241 -6.69 -4.80 9.82
N TYR A 242 -7.99 -4.54 9.64
CA TYR A 242 -9.00 -5.59 9.70
C TYR A 242 -8.83 -6.61 8.58
N ILE A 243 -8.35 -6.19 7.41
CA ILE A 243 -8.01 -7.09 6.30
C ILE A 243 -6.81 -7.97 6.68
N ALA A 244 -5.81 -7.42 7.38
CA ALA A 244 -4.70 -8.23 7.89
C ALA A 244 -5.19 -9.28 8.90
N VAL A 245 -6.12 -8.90 9.78
CA VAL A 245 -6.73 -9.82 10.76
C VAL A 245 -7.49 -10.93 10.04
N GLU A 246 -8.33 -10.60 9.06
CA GLU A 246 -9.07 -11.59 8.26
C GLU A 246 -8.12 -12.54 7.53
N ILE A 247 -7.04 -12.02 6.93
CA ILE A 247 -6.03 -12.87 6.27
C ILE A 247 -5.32 -13.76 7.29
N CYS A 248 -4.96 -13.28 8.49
CA CYS A 248 -4.38 -14.13 9.54
C CYS A 248 -5.33 -15.27 9.96
N ASP A 249 -6.63 -14.99 10.07
CA ASP A 249 -7.66 -15.97 10.44
C ASP A 249 -7.67 -17.17 9.47
N MET A 250 -7.35 -16.94 8.19
CA MET A 250 -7.29 -18.00 7.17
C MET A 250 -6.19 -19.05 7.40
N PHE A 251 -5.20 -18.78 8.24
CA PHE A 251 -4.06 -19.68 8.47
C PHE A 251 -4.00 -20.27 9.88
N LEU A 252 -4.76 -19.70 10.83
CA LEU A 252 -4.64 -20.04 12.24
C LEU A 252 -5.82 -20.87 12.73
N PRO A 253 -5.59 -21.82 13.66
CA PRO A 253 -6.68 -22.42 14.41
C PRO A 253 -7.49 -21.35 15.14
N LYS A 254 -8.78 -21.60 15.35
CA LYS A 254 -9.68 -20.71 16.09
C LYS A 254 -9.17 -20.37 17.50
N GLY A 255 -9.33 -19.10 17.90
CA GLY A 255 -9.02 -18.59 19.25
C GLY A 255 -7.54 -18.24 19.47
N LYS A 256 -6.77 -18.05 18.40
CA LYS A 256 -5.38 -17.58 18.45
C LYS A 256 -5.36 -16.06 18.37
N VAL A 257 -4.63 -15.42 19.27
CA VAL A 257 -4.42 -13.96 19.24
C VAL A 257 -3.67 -13.59 17.97
N ILE A 258 -4.21 -12.64 17.21
CA ILE A 258 -3.60 -12.12 15.99
C ILE A 258 -2.78 -10.86 16.30
N VAL A 259 -3.41 -9.89 16.95
CA VAL A 259 -2.79 -8.60 17.27
C VAL A 259 -3.53 -7.89 18.40
N SER A 260 -2.79 -7.19 19.24
CA SER A 260 -3.31 -6.34 20.32
C SER A 260 -3.06 -4.87 20.01
N ILE A 261 -4.02 -4.00 20.33
CA ILE A 261 -3.89 -2.54 20.20
C ILE A 261 -3.79 -1.91 21.58
N ARG A 262 -2.72 -1.14 21.83
CA ARG A 262 -2.56 -0.39 23.08
C ARG A 262 -2.45 1.11 22.78
N GLY A 263 -3.36 1.86 23.37
CA GLY A 263 -3.43 3.32 23.26
C GLY A 263 -2.56 4.03 24.30
N ARG A 264 -2.82 5.33 24.46
CA ARG A 264 -2.12 6.20 25.39
C ARG A 264 -2.14 5.63 26.83
N GLY A 265 -0.99 5.63 27.48
CA GLY A 265 -0.81 5.08 28.83
C GLY A 265 -0.73 3.55 28.89
N GLY A 266 -0.58 2.87 27.75
CA GLY A 266 -0.45 1.41 27.69
C GLY A 266 -1.78 0.66 27.90
N VAL A 267 -2.90 1.38 27.93
CA VAL A 267 -4.23 0.81 28.08
C VAL A 267 -4.64 0.14 26.79
N LEU A 268 -5.14 -1.09 26.88
CA LEU A 268 -5.74 -1.78 25.73
C LEU A 268 -6.87 -0.93 25.16
N SER A 269 -6.76 -0.56 23.88
CA SER A 269 -7.79 0.23 23.19
C SER A 269 -9.07 -0.59 22.96
N ALA A 270 -8.94 -1.91 22.88
CA ALA A 270 -10.01 -2.90 22.73
C ALA A 270 -9.53 -4.28 23.20
N SER A 271 -10.42 -5.28 23.18
CA SER A 271 -9.98 -6.69 23.31
C SER A 271 -9.03 -7.04 22.14
N PRO A 272 -8.04 -7.92 22.35
CA PRO A 272 -7.19 -8.42 21.26
C PRO A 272 -8.03 -8.98 20.10
N PHE A 273 -7.53 -8.82 18.88
CA PHE A 273 -8.09 -9.52 17.73
C PHE A 273 -7.64 -10.99 17.79
N GLU A 274 -8.56 -11.90 17.56
CA GLU A 274 -8.34 -13.34 17.59
C GLU A 274 -8.90 -13.98 16.33
N SER A 275 -8.34 -15.12 15.92
CA SER A 275 -8.92 -15.97 14.86
C SER A 275 -10.29 -16.49 15.30
N THR A 276 -11.28 -16.40 14.41
CA THR A 276 -12.68 -16.66 14.71
C THR A 276 -13.25 -17.87 13.97
N GLU A 277 -12.64 -18.23 12.84
CA GLU A 277 -13.04 -19.33 11.96
C GLU A 277 -12.06 -20.50 12.03
N GLU A 278 -12.41 -21.60 11.34
CA GLU A 278 -11.44 -22.66 11.05
C GLU A 278 -10.57 -22.22 9.86
N PRO A 279 -9.28 -22.59 9.83
CA PRO A 279 -8.35 -22.11 8.82
C PRO A 279 -8.73 -22.61 7.43
N VAL A 280 -8.64 -21.70 6.44
CA VAL A 280 -8.83 -22.00 5.01
C VAL A 280 -7.62 -22.75 4.46
N CYS A 281 -6.42 -22.33 4.87
CA CYS A 281 -5.18 -23.00 4.51
C CYS A 281 -4.99 -24.24 5.39
N ASP A 282 -4.68 -25.40 4.78
CA ASP A 282 -4.42 -26.64 5.53
C ASP A 282 -3.35 -26.37 6.61
N PRO A 283 -3.63 -26.65 7.90
CA PRO A 283 -2.68 -26.46 8.99
C PRO A 283 -1.34 -27.17 8.82
N ASN A 284 -1.29 -28.25 8.02
CA ASN A 284 -0.07 -29.01 7.75
C ASN A 284 0.68 -28.53 6.50
N LEU A 285 0.09 -27.67 5.69
CA LEU A 285 0.72 -27.14 4.48
C LEU A 285 1.82 -26.14 4.88
N PRO A 286 3.08 -26.37 4.46
CA PRO A 286 4.18 -25.43 4.67
C PRO A 286 3.83 -24.05 4.09
N VAL A 287 4.02 -23.01 4.91
CA VAL A 287 3.84 -21.61 4.49
C VAL A 287 5.15 -20.86 4.69
N VAL A 288 5.55 -20.10 3.67
CA VAL A 288 6.68 -19.17 3.73
C VAL A 288 6.21 -17.77 3.41
N LEU A 289 6.61 -16.79 4.21
CA LEU A 289 6.38 -15.38 3.94
C LEU A 289 7.68 -14.73 3.48
N LEU A 290 7.66 -14.07 2.32
CA LEU A 290 8.76 -13.22 1.87
C LEU A 290 8.53 -11.80 2.38
N VAL A 291 9.53 -11.22 3.05
CA VAL A 291 9.50 -9.84 3.55
C VAL A 291 10.76 -9.09 3.18
N ASP A 292 10.68 -7.78 3.11
CA ASP A 292 11.82 -6.90 2.90
C ASP A 292 11.73 -5.61 3.74
N LYS A 293 12.72 -4.73 3.59
CA LYS A 293 12.78 -3.42 4.25
C LYS A 293 11.59 -2.49 3.95
N PHE A 294 10.74 -2.83 2.99
CA PHE A 294 9.56 -2.07 2.59
C PHE A 294 8.23 -2.72 3.02
N SER A 295 8.26 -3.96 3.53
CA SER A 295 7.12 -4.60 4.18
C SER A 295 6.78 -3.83 5.47
N ALA A 296 5.60 -3.19 5.53
CA ALA A 296 5.24 -2.30 6.63
C ALA A 296 3.81 -2.51 7.16
N SER A 297 3.54 -2.06 8.39
CA SER A 297 2.18 -1.96 8.95
C SER A 297 1.42 -3.30 8.91
N ALA A 298 0.28 -3.39 8.23
CA ALA A 298 -0.51 -4.60 8.07
C ALA A 298 0.31 -5.82 7.59
N SER A 299 1.31 -5.62 6.71
CA SER A 299 2.24 -6.67 6.29
C SER A 299 3.03 -7.23 7.46
N GLU A 300 3.48 -6.35 8.37
CA GLU A 300 4.22 -6.72 9.57
C GLU A 300 3.31 -7.39 10.59
N ILE A 301 2.04 -6.98 10.71
CA ILE A 301 1.06 -7.64 11.56
C ILE A 301 0.86 -9.09 11.11
N PHE A 302 0.62 -9.30 9.81
CA PHE A 302 0.47 -10.64 9.25
C PHE A 302 1.74 -11.46 9.46
N ALA A 303 2.91 -10.94 9.09
CA ALA A 303 4.16 -11.66 9.24
C ALA A 303 4.52 -11.94 10.71
N ALA A 304 4.33 -10.99 11.62
CA ALA A 304 4.61 -11.15 13.05
C ALA A 304 3.69 -12.18 13.70
N CYS A 305 2.40 -12.16 13.33
CA CYS A 305 1.41 -13.11 13.80
C CYS A 305 1.76 -14.53 13.36
N MET A 306 2.07 -14.71 12.08
CA MET A 306 2.43 -16.00 11.52
C MET A 306 3.75 -16.52 12.09
N GLN A 307 4.72 -15.63 12.34
CA GLN A 307 5.99 -15.95 12.99
C GLN A 307 5.79 -16.37 14.46
N ASP A 308 4.97 -15.66 15.23
CA ASP A 308 4.78 -15.95 16.67
C ASP A 308 4.00 -17.23 16.94
N HIS A 309 3.16 -17.65 16.00
CA HIS A 309 2.45 -18.93 16.09
C HIS A 309 3.20 -20.09 15.45
N ASP A 310 4.44 -19.89 15.03
CA ASP A 310 5.23 -20.86 14.26
C ASP A 310 4.47 -21.39 13.02
N ARG A 311 3.57 -20.59 12.45
CA ARG A 311 2.70 -20.98 11.33
C ARG A 311 3.41 -20.85 9.98
N ALA A 312 4.32 -19.90 9.85
CA ALA A 312 5.11 -19.70 8.64
C ALA A 312 6.58 -19.41 8.93
N THR A 313 7.44 -19.82 8.00
CA THR A 313 8.84 -19.39 7.99
C THR A 313 8.92 -18.01 7.33
N ILE A 314 9.66 -17.08 7.93
CA ILE A 314 9.88 -15.75 7.38
C ILE A 314 11.23 -15.73 6.67
N VAL A 315 11.25 -15.36 5.40
CA VAL A 315 12.45 -15.30 4.54
C VAL A 315 12.62 -13.89 3.99
N GLY A 316 13.85 -13.38 3.96
CA GLY A 316 14.19 -12.11 3.30
C GLY A 316 14.97 -11.14 4.18
N GLN A 317 14.53 -9.89 4.25
CA GLN A 317 15.15 -8.85 5.07
C GLN A 317 14.24 -8.45 6.23
N ARG A 318 14.79 -7.81 7.26
CA ARG A 318 13.96 -7.25 8.34
C ARG A 318 12.94 -6.25 7.74
N SER A 319 11.70 -6.32 8.22
CA SER A 319 10.61 -5.42 7.82
C SER A 319 10.83 -3.97 8.27
N TYR A 320 9.95 -3.05 7.86
CA TYR A 320 10.13 -1.60 8.02
C TYR A 320 10.13 -1.08 9.47
N GLY A 321 9.30 -1.63 10.36
CA GLY A 321 9.16 -1.20 11.76
C GLY A 321 8.02 -0.20 12.01
N LYS A 322 6.93 -0.22 11.23
CA LYS A 322 5.77 0.66 11.43
C LYS A 322 4.71 -0.01 12.31
N GLY A 323 4.93 0.06 13.62
CA GLY A 323 4.03 -0.50 14.64
C GLY A 323 2.98 0.46 15.20
N THR A 324 2.62 1.53 14.49
CA THR A 324 1.64 2.53 14.96
C THR A 324 0.29 2.43 14.25
N VAL A 325 -0.79 2.65 15.01
CA VAL A 325 -2.17 2.65 14.53
C VAL A 325 -2.60 4.06 14.20
N GLN A 326 -3.18 4.26 13.02
CA GLN A 326 -3.68 5.55 12.55
C GLN A 326 -5.19 5.53 12.42
N ASP A 327 -5.86 6.41 13.14
CA ASP A 327 -7.28 6.67 12.95
C ASP A 327 -7.48 7.70 11.84
N VAL A 328 -8.38 7.40 10.91
CA VAL A 328 -8.80 8.34 9.86
C VAL A 328 -10.05 9.08 10.35
N ILE A 329 -9.84 10.27 10.90
CA ILE A 329 -10.89 11.11 11.48
C ILE A 329 -11.44 12.02 10.38
N LYS A 330 -12.68 11.75 9.96
CA LYS A 330 -13.36 12.53 8.91
C LYS A 330 -13.56 13.99 9.34
N MET A 331 -13.17 14.90 8.49
CA MET A 331 -13.33 16.35 8.63
C MET A 331 -14.22 16.90 7.52
N GLU A 332 -14.81 18.08 7.71
CA GLU A 332 -15.59 18.76 6.66
C GLU A 332 -16.67 17.87 6.01
N ARG A 333 -17.40 17.10 6.84
CA ARG A 333 -18.40 16.11 6.41
C ARG A 333 -17.84 15.00 5.50
N GLY A 334 -16.58 14.63 5.72
CA GLY A 334 -15.88 13.57 4.98
C GLY A 334 -15.18 14.04 3.72
N LYS A 335 -15.17 15.35 3.42
CA LYS A 335 -14.39 15.89 2.30
C LYS A 335 -12.90 15.77 2.58
N SER A 336 -12.45 16.16 3.76
CA SER A 336 -11.07 16.00 4.23
C SER A 336 -11.02 15.01 5.38
N ALA A 337 -9.81 14.64 5.80
CA ALA A 337 -9.61 13.79 6.97
C ALA A 337 -8.30 14.13 7.69
N MET A 338 -8.24 13.78 8.96
CA MET A 338 -7.02 13.78 9.75
C MET A 338 -6.62 12.34 9.98
N ARG A 339 -5.44 11.94 9.52
CA ARG A 339 -4.83 10.66 9.84
C ARG A 339 -3.99 10.87 11.08
N LEU A 340 -4.38 10.25 12.20
CA LEU A 340 -3.76 10.52 13.50
C LEU A 340 -3.27 9.24 14.14
N THR A 341 -2.02 9.20 14.59
CA THR A 341 -1.51 8.08 15.39
C THR A 341 -2.15 8.08 16.77
N THR A 342 -2.90 7.02 17.10
CA THR A 342 -3.65 6.94 18.36
C THR A 342 -3.24 5.75 19.25
N ALA A 343 -2.55 4.76 18.69
CA ALA A 343 -2.13 3.56 19.41
C ALA A 343 -0.92 2.88 18.76
N GLY A 344 -0.41 1.82 19.40
CA GLY A 344 0.59 0.92 18.85
C GLY A 344 0.07 -0.52 18.70
N TYR A 345 0.61 -1.24 17.73
CA TYR A 345 0.39 -2.67 17.50
C TYR A 345 1.34 -3.51 18.35
N TRP A 346 0.81 -4.58 18.90
CA TRP A 346 1.54 -5.55 19.70
C TRP A 346 1.30 -6.94 19.12
N ARG A 347 2.40 -7.61 18.74
CA ARG A 347 2.37 -8.96 18.18
C ARG A 347 1.98 -10.00 19.26
N PRO A 348 1.57 -11.22 18.90
CA PRO A 348 1.15 -12.22 19.88
C PRO A 348 2.18 -12.52 20.99
N SER A 349 3.47 -12.32 20.73
CA SER A 349 4.54 -12.41 21.73
C SER A 349 4.57 -11.22 22.73
N GLU A 350 3.60 -10.31 22.69
CA GLU A 350 3.51 -9.10 23.50
C GLU A 350 4.68 -8.11 23.31
N LYS A 351 5.34 -8.17 22.15
CA LYS A 351 6.38 -7.21 21.73
C LYS A 351 5.79 -6.12 20.84
N ASN A 352 6.37 -4.93 20.87
CA ASN A 352 6.00 -3.86 19.95
C ASN A 352 6.80 -4.02 18.64
N ILE A 353 6.13 -3.83 17.50
CA ILE A 353 6.75 -3.89 16.17
C ILE A 353 7.43 -2.56 15.84
N HIS A 354 7.05 -1.46 16.51
CA HIS A 354 7.47 -0.12 16.15
C HIS A 354 8.97 0.11 16.41
N ARG A 355 9.65 0.58 15.37
CA ARG A 355 11.00 1.14 15.45
C ARG A 355 10.93 2.60 15.91
N ASN A 356 11.53 2.90 17.04
CA ASN A 356 11.71 4.26 17.56
C ASN A 356 12.92 4.93 16.90
N GLU A 357 13.02 6.26 17.02
CA GLU A 357 14.08 7.06 16.41
C GLU A 357 15.49 6.64 16.86
N ASP A 358 15.63 6.27 18.14
CA ASP A 358 16.90 5.84 18.74
C ASP A 358 17.21 4.34 18.54
N ASP A 359 16.31 3.57 17.90
CA ASP A 359 16.49 2.13 17.73
C ASP A 359 17.50 1.79 16.63
N ASP A 360 18.51 1.01 17.00
CA ASP A 360 19.50 0.42 16.11
C ASP A 360 19.12 -1.01 15.66
N GLU A 361 20.02 -1.68 14.94
CA GLU A 361 19.80 -3.05 14.47
C GLU A 361 19.85 -4.11 15.59
N SER A 362 20.33 -3.77 16.77
CA SER A 362 20.28 -4.68 17.93
C SER A 362 18.94 -4.65 18.65
N ALA A 363 18.17 -3.56 18.48
CA ALA A 363 16.83 -3.43 19.07
C ALA A 363 15.81 -4.40 18.44
N GLU A 364 14.79 -4.73 19.24
CA GLU A 364 13.68 -5.58 18.84
C GLU A 364 12.55 -4.73 18.24
N TRP A 365 12.46 -4.73 16.91
CA TRP A 365 11.41 -4.06 16.14
C TRP A 365 11.22 -4.78 14.80
N GLY A 366 10.09 -4.52 14.14
CA GLY A 366 9.72 -5.16 12.89
C GLY A 366 9.53 -6.67 13.04
N VAL A 367 9.67 -7.35 11.91
CA VAL A 367 9.70 -8.80 11.75
C VAL A 367 11.05 -9.15 11.17
N LYS A 368 11.84 -9.91 11.93
CA LYS A 368 13.19 -10.31 11.55
C LYS A 368 13.19 -11.79 11.15
N PRO A 369 13.60 -12.14 9.92
CA PRO A 369 13.89 -13.53 9.55
C PRO A 369 14.93 -14.16 10.48
N LYS A 370 14.95 -15.50 10.56
CA LYS A 370 16.08 -16.20 11.21
C LYS A 370 17.37 -15.97 10.42
N PRO A 371 18.57 -16.06 11.03
CA PRO A 371 19.83 -15.85 10.32
C PRO A 371 19.98 -16.68 9.05
N GLU A 372 19.57 -17.95 9.08
CA GLU A 372 19.59 -18.87 7.94
C GLU A 372 18.61 -18.52 6.81
N ASP A 373 17.58 -17.73 7.12
CA ASP A 373 16.53 -17.28 6.19
C ASP A 373 16.68 -15.81 5.80
N THR A 374 17.74 -15.16 6.30
CA THR A 374 18.07 -13.78 5.98
C THR A 374 18.78 -13.70 4.62
N ILE A 375 18.30 -12.80 3.77
CA ILE A 375 18.80 -12.56 2.43
C ILE A 375 19.40 -11.16 2.37
N GLU A 376 20.70 -11.10 2.14
CA GLU A 376 21.39 -9.86 1.81
C GLU A 376 21.44 -9.71 0.29
N ILE A 377 21.10 -8.53 -0.19
CA ILE A 377 21.13 -8.17 -1.61
C ILE A 377 21.47 -6.69 -1.72
N ASP A 378 22.34 -6.34 -2.66
CA ASP A 378 22.68 -4.96 -2.94
C ASP A 378 21.53 -4.24 -3.67
N ASP A 379 21.51 -2.91 -3.62
CA ASP A 379 20.42 -2.12 -4.19
C ASP A 379 20.33 -2.27 -5.72
N GLU A 380 21.43 -2.51 -6.43
CA GLU A 380 21.42 -2.69 -7.89
C GLU A 380 20.72 -4.01 -8.27
N SER A 381 21.14 -5.12 -7.66
CA SER A 381 20.49 -6.43 -7.79
C SER A 381 19.02 -6.38 -7.38
N TYR A 382 18.70 -5.65 -6.30
CA TYR A 382 17.31 -5.47 -5.85
C TYR A 382 16.45 -4.73 -6.89
N ILE A 383 16.97 -3.66 -7.49
CA ILE A 383 16.30 -2.92 -8.57
C ILE A 383 16.13 -3.82 -9.81
N GLN A 384 17.12 -4.64 -10.13
CA GLN A 384 17.02 -5.60 -11.23
C GLN A 384 15.90 -6.62 -11.00
N LEU A 385 15.77 -7.19 -9.78
CA LEU A 385 14.65 -8.07 -9.42
C LEU A 385 13.31 -7.38 -9.59
N TRP A 386 13.19 -6.15 -9.12
CA TRP A 386 11.96 -5.38 -9.25
C TRP A 386 11.58 -5.17 -10.72
N ARG A 387 12.54 -4.78 -11.57
CA ARG A 387 12.32 -4.61 -13.03
C ARG A 387 11.93 -5.93 -13.69
N GLN A 388 12.58 -7.03 -13.33
CA GLN A 388 12.25 -8.36 -13.84
C GLN A 388 10.81 -8.76 -13.48
N ARG A 389 10.38 -8.54 -12.23
CA ARG A 389 8.99 -8.79 -11.82
C ARG A 389 8.00 -7.90 -12.55
N TYR A 390 8.30 -6.61 -12.65
CA TYR A 390 7.42 -5.66 -13.33
C TYR A 390 7.18 -6.07 -14.80
N ARG A 391 8.25 -6.46 -15.51
CA ARG A 391 8.15 -6.99 -16.88
C ARG A 391 7.27 -8.24 -16.97
N ARG A 392 7.35 -9.15 -16.00
CA ARG A 392 6.55 -10.39 -15.94
C ARG A 392 5.07 -10.13 -15.65
N ASP A 393 4.75 -9.00 -15.01
CA ASP A 393 3.37 -8.60 -14.70
C ASP A 393 2.64 -8.01 -15.91
N SER A 394 3.40 -7.32 -16.78
CA SER A 394 2.87 -6.65 -17.97
C SER A 394 2.53 -7.64 -19.08
N ARG A 395 1.45 -7.38 -19.82
CA ARG A 395 1.14 -8.10 -21.07
C ARG A 395 1.73 -7.36 -22.26
N GLY A 396 2.30 -8.10 -23.21
CA GLY A 396 2.70 -7.55 -24.51
C GLY A 396 4.10 -6.92 -24.56
N HIS A 397 5.00 -7.27 -23.63
CA HIS A 397 6.42 -7.04 -23.88
C HIS A 397 6.87 -7.90 -25.06
N SER A 398 7.58 -7.31 -26.03
CA SER A 398 8.20 -8.05 -27.13
C SER A 398 9.32 -8.93 -26.59
N ASP A 399 9.36 -10.19 -27.04
CA ASP A 399 10.41 -11.18 -26.72
C ASP A 399 11.85 -10.62 -26.92
N ASP A 400 12.03 -9.60 -27.76
CA ASP A 400 13.33 -8.95 -27.99
C ASP A 400 13.89 -8.18 -26.76
N GLU A 401 13.08 -7.85 -25.74
CA GLU A 401 13.54 -7.24 -24.47
C GLU A 401 13.78 -8.28 -23.35
N GLU A 402 13.55 -9.58 -23.58
CA GLU A 402 13.96 -10.67 -22.68
C GLU A 402 15.49 -10.77 -22.55
N ALA A 403 16.24 -10.14 -23.45
CA ALA A 403 17.71 -10.18 -23.45
C ALA A 403 18.38 -9.38 -22.30
N ALA A 404 17.64 -8.66 -21.46
CA ALA A 404 18.21 -8.08 -20.24
C ALA A 404 18.37 -9.16 -19.17
N GLU A 405 19.62 -9.41 -18.76
CA GLU A 405 20.09 -10.42 -17.79
C GLU A 405 19.02 -10.74 -16.72
N SER A 406 18.34 -11.88 -16.87
CA SER A 406 17.46 -12.40 -15.83
C SER A 406 18.31 -12.88 -14.67
N ILE A 407 18.07 -12.36 -13.48
CA ILE A 407 18.77 -12.80 -12.28
C ILE A 407 17.89 -13.75 -11.47
N VAL A 408 18.54 -14.65 -10.75
CA VAL A 408 17.85 -15.56 -9.82
C VAL A 408 17.34 -14.74 -8.63
N ASP A 409 16.07 -14.91 -8.26
CA ASP A 409 15.50 -14.28 -7.05
C ASP A 409 15.94 -15.08 -5.81
N PRO A 410 16.92 -14.59 -5.01
CA PRO A 410 17.46 -15.34 -3.89
C PRO A 410 16.45 -15.54 -2.75
N PHE A 411 15.46 -14.65 -2.63
CA PHE A 411 14.40 -14.78 -1.65
C PHE A 411 13.48 -15.95 -2.04
N LEU A 412 13.08 -15.99 -3.32
CA LEU A 412 12.20 -17.02 -3.81
C LEU A 412 12.90 -18.38 -3.81
N GLN A 413 14.18 -18.44 -4.19
CA GLN A 413 14.98 -19.64 -4.10
C GLN A 413 15.02 -20.17 -2.65
N ARG A 414 15.32 -19.30 -1.68
CA ARG A 414 15.34 -19.71 -0.27
C ARG A 414 13.99 -20.19 0.22
N ALA A 415 12.89 -19.54 -0.18
CA ALA A 415 11.55 -19.98 0.19
C ALA A 415 11.18 -21.34 -0.39
N VAL A 416 11.61 -21.63 -1.64
CA VAL A 416 11.48 -22.96 -2.23
C VAL A 416 12.31 -23.98 -1.43
N ASP A 417 13.56 -23.66 -1.09
CA ASP A 417 14.42 -24.55 -0.32
C ASP A 417 13.80 -24.91 1.04
N VAL A 418 13.16 -23.94 1.71
CA VAL A 418 12.44 -24.14 2.97
C VAL A 418 11.26 -25.10 2.79
N ILE A 419 10.45 -24.94 1.73
CA ILE A 419 9.30 -25.82 1.46
C ILE A 419 9.77 -27.25 1.14
N LEU A 420 10.84 -27.39 0.35
CA LEU A 420 11.39 -28.68 -0.05
C LEU A 420 12.24 -29.35 1.04
N GLY A 421 12.54 -28.66 2.13
CA GLY A 421 13.37 -29.16 3.23
C GLY A 421 14.84 -29.36 2.86
N THR A 422 15.34 -28.63 1.85
CA THR A 422 16.73 -28.69 1.42
C THR A 422 17.57 -27.67 2.20
N GLU A 423 18.51 -28.13 3.04
CA GLU A 423 19.45 -27.24 3.72
C GLU A 423 20.36 -26.52 2.70
N SER A 424 20.52 -25.20 2.89
CA SER A 424 21.44 -24.38 2.12
C SER A 424 22.88 -24.79 2.42
N LYS A 425 23.50 -25.58 1.53
CA LYS A 425 24.97 -25.64 1.43
C LYS A 425 25.47 -24.30 0.88
N ARG A 426 25.61 -23.29 1.74
CA ARG A 426 26.48 -22.15 1.41
C ARG A 426 27.91 -22.67 1.52
N GLU A 427 28.54 -22.93 0.37
CA GLU A 427 29.98 -23.12 0.30
C GLU A 427 30.65 -21.80 0.69
N ASP A 428 31.37 -21.82 1.80
CA ASP A 428 32.31 -20.76 2.17
C ASP A 428 33.44 -20.70 1.13
N ALA A 429 33.23 -19.95 0.06
CA ALA A 429 34.29 -19.54 -0.86
C ALA A 429 35.09 -18.38 -0.23
N SER A 430 35.74 -18.61 0.91
CA SER A 430 36.71 -17.65 1.46
C SER A 430 37.76 -18.26 2.39
N ASP A 431 38.30 -19.45 2.12
CA ASP A 431 39.61 -19.79 2.69
C ASP A 431 40.34 -20.91 1.93
N SER A 432 41.14 -20.55 0.92
CA SER A 432 42.34 -21.33 0.51
C SER A 432 43.16 -20.58 -0.54
N SER A 433 43.66 -19.41 -0.16
CA SER A 433 44.82 -18.85 -0.85
C SER A 433 45.74 -18.19 0.17
N HIS A 434 46.49 -18.99 0.92
CA HIS A 434 47.84 -18.65 1.41
C HIS A 434 48.44 -19.81 2.21
N VAL A 435 49.06 -20.78 1.52
CA VAL A 435 50.31 -21.39 2.00
C VAL A 435 51.18 -21.72 0.78
N ALA A 436 52.08 -20.80 0.44
CA ALA A 436 53.28 -21.09 -0.33
C ALA A 436 54.42 -20.28 0.30
N ALA A 437 55.24 -20.97 1.08
CA ALA A 437 56.63 -20.62 1.38
C ALA A 437 57.39 -21.93 1.60
#